data_AF-A0A1X7FER1-F1
#
_entry.id   AF-A0A1X7FER1-F1
#
_cell.length_a   1.000
_cell.length_b   1.000
_cell.length_c   1.000
_cell.angle_alpha   90.00
_cell.angle_beta   90.00
_cell.angle_gamma   90.00
#
_symmetry.space_group_name_H-M   'P 1'
#
loop_
_entity.id
_entity.type
_entity.pdbx_description
1 polymer ?
#
loop_
_entity_poly.entity_id
_entity_poly.type
_entity_poly.pdbx_seq_one_letter_code
_entity_poly.pdbx_strand_id
1 'polypeptide(L)'
;MGLEIDAEMTAGPLGTMITAAIVSGGGAAVPLVGPALGVGRLVSDHLNRQRITLLTEAVQKAARRGAWLAGAGLALQGVEIALKFYELATYEKRLDQAVRAQQWLDALRSAQETALARLEHGFRLAEARYEAVLASYPFQAPPGTLAEELLLTPGGRTRPVLLIPADPPDVPAHSPWTGVRHRTVGELRKYPGALDVRATDRAFEWPHAELLRRDLDAVPAVYLQLGTTGYDLEVRLGGSALLPGEILSVLPAVTLQRVGYREPWEWTAEELTALGAPAGTPPSPGRNADLNFERAARVAAFTAVMAADAHQLMHRPAYDEQVDAAAARAGLTLAPWPPGLGVPLELVADPPYHLLHQALRHQVRGDGETALFTVAAAAAWLAGEETVRPNRLADVLARAAGSGRMTAAHGRKFREAVAALGTTARLPARLHRALDALPAQAPAGPATPDATNDPGAASGLFPPAGRPLL
;
A
#
# COMPACT_ATOMS: atom_id res chain seq x y z
N MET A 1 -23.72 -24.04 -2.25
CA MET A 1 -23.35 -24.78 -3.47
C MET A 1 -21.89 -25.16 -3.34
N GLY A 2 -21.63 -26.31 -2.73
CA GLY A 2 -20.30 -26.92 -2.65
C GLY A 2 -20.22 -28.05 -3.67
N LEU A 3 -19.14 -28.10 -4.42
CA LEU A 3 -18.82 -29.21 -5.32
C LEU A 3 -17.77 -30.07 -4.61
N GLU A 4 -18.24 -31.20 -4.08
CA GLU A 4 -17.43 -32.35 -3.74
C GLU A 4 -16.84 -32.95 -5.03
N ILE A 5 -15.53 -33.22 -5.03
CA ILE A 5 -14.90 -34.10 -6.00
C ILE A 5 -14.48 -35.34 -5.21
N ASP A 6 -15.24 -36.42 -5.40
CA ASP A 6 -14.89 -37.74 -4.93
C ASP A 6 -13.73 -38.29 -5.76
N ALA A 7 -12.75 -38.82 -5.02
CA ALA A 7 -11.63 -39.57 -5.52
C ALA A 7 -11.90 -41.05 -5.24
N GLU A 8 -12.07 -41.86 -6.29
CA GLU A 8 -11.75 -43.30 -6.22
C GLU A 8 -11.72 -43.90 -7.64
N MET A 9 -10.51 -44.23 -8.11
CA MET A 9 -10.18 -45.58 -8.57
C MET A 9 -8.74 -45.60 -9.10
N THR A 10 -7.85 -45.91 -8.16
CA THR A 10 -6.50 -46.44 -8.40
C THR A 10 -6.54 -47.94 -8.75
N ALA A 11 -5.45 -48.38 -9.41
CA ALA A 11 -4.92 -49.75 -9.60
C ALA A 11 -5.29 -50.43 -10.93
N GLY A 12 -4.35 -50.84 -11.81
CA GLY A 12 -2.88 -50.91 -11.85
C GLY A 12 -2.47 -51.61 -13.17
N PRO A 13 -1.28 -52.22 -13.37
CA PRO A 13 0.03 -52.02 -12.73
C PRO A 13 1.16 -51.78 -13.77
N LEU A 14 2.05 -50.81 -13.51
CA LEU A 14 3.50 -50.85 -13.80
C LEU A 14 4.11 -49.49 -13.42
N GLY A 15 3.97 -49.16 -12.13
CA GLY A 15 4.90 -48.24 -11.50
C GLY A 15 6.16 -49.02 -11.15
N THR A 16 7.30 -48.60 -11.69
CA THR A 16 8.63 -48.48 -11.03
C THR A 16 9.74 -48.58 -12.08
N MET A 17 10.24 -47.43 -12.55
CA MET A 17 11.66 -47.12 -12.45
C MET A 17 11.91 -45.63 -12.77
N ILE A 18 12.12 -44.89 -11.67
CA ILE A 18 13.12 -43.83 -11.50
C ILE A 18 12.77 -42.45 -12.09
N THR A 19 12.09 -41.68 -11.25
CA THR A 19 12.48 -40.29 -10.96
C THR A 19 13.72 -40.32 -10.07
N ALA A 20 14.88 -39.82 -10.54
CA ALA A 20 15.94 -39.22 -9.71
C ALA A 20 17.18 -38.81 -10.56
N ALA A 21 17.13 -37.61 -11.14
CA ALA A 21 18.29 -36.76 -11.48
C ALA A 21 17.75 -35.37 -11.86
N ILE A 22 17.25 -34.60 -10.89
CA ILE A 22 17.91 -33.44 -10.28
C ILE A 22 17.83 -32.16 -11.13
N VAL A 23 17.10 -31.21 -10.53
CA VAL A 23 17.25 -29.76 -10.65
C VAL A 23 18.70 -29.37 -10.34
N SER A 24 19.46 -28.97 -11.36
CA SER A 24 20.56 -28.01 -11.23
C SER A 24 20.94 -27.50 -12.61
N GLY A 25 21.22 -26.20 -12.71
CA GLY A 25 21.33 -25.46 -13.96
C GLY A 25 22.39 -25.95 -14.96
N GLY A 26 22.33 -25.31 -16.13
CA GLY A 26 23.43 -25.20 -17.08
C GLY A 26 23.99 -26.51 -17.61
N GLY A 27 23.53 -26.94 -18.78
CA GLY A 27 24.23 -27.97 -19.53
C GLY A 27 23.31 -28.71 -20.47
N ALA A 28 23.53 -28.51 -21.77
CA ALA A 28 22.92 -29.30 -22.82
C ALA A 28 23.17 -30.79 -22.62
N ALA A 29 22.16 -31.55 -22.19
CA ALA A 29 22.17 -33.00 -22.24
C ALA A 29 21.48 -33.43 -23.54
N VAL A 30 22.26 -33.47 -24.62
CA VAL A 30 21.91 -34.20 -25.85
C VAL A 30 21.91 -35.69 -25.52
N PRO A 31 20.82 -36.45 -25.77
CA PRO A 31 20.90 -37.89 -25.66
C PRO A 31 21.68 -38.43 -26.87
N LEU A 32 22.98 -38.65 -26.68
CA LEU A 32 23.83 -39.47 -27.56
C LEU A 32 23.43 -40.95 -27.43
N VAL A 33 22.22 -41.29 -27.87
CA VAL A 33 21.79 -42.69 -28.12
C VAL A 33 21.93 -43.03 -29.62
N GLY A 34 22.56 -42.15 -30.40
CA GLY A 34 22.77 -42.30 -31.83
C GLY A 34 23.80 -43.36 -32.27
N PRO A 35 24.98 -43.52 -31.64
CA PRO A 35 26.02 -44.36 -32.24
C PRO A 35 25.86 -45.86 -31.94
N ALA A 36 25.24 -46.25 -30.82
CA ALA A 36 25.11 -47.68 -30.47
C ALA A 36 24.05 -48.42 -31.29
N LEU A 37 22.91 -47.77 -31.61
CA LEU A 37 21.88 -48.34 -32.48
C LEU A 37 22.29 -48.30 -33.97
N GLY A 38 23.18 -47.37 -34.35
CA GLY A 38 23.77 -47.32 -35.70
C GLY A 38 24.69 -48.51 -35.98
N VAL A 39 25.55 -48.88 -35.04
CA VAL A 39 26.52 -49.99 -35.20
C VAL A 39 25.81 -51.35 -35.22
N GLY A 40 24.82 -51.59 -34.35
CA GLY A 40 24.08 -52.86 -34.35
C GLY A 40 23.27 -53.10 -35.63
N ARG A 41 22.71 -52.03 -36.22
CA ARG A 41 21.95 -52.11 -37.48
C ARG A 41 22.87 -52.27 -38.70
N LEU A 42 24.03 -51.60 -38.70
CA LEU A 42 25.09 -51.80 -39.70
C LEU A 42 25.67 -53.21 -39.67
N VAL A 43 25.91 -53.79 -38.48
CA VAL A 43 26.42 -55.16 -38.34
C VAL A 43 25.39 -56.19 -38.78
N SER A 44 24.10 -56.00 -38.48
CA SER A 44 23.03 -56.90 -38.93
C SER A 44 22.81 -56.82 -40.45
N ASP A 45 22.82 -55.62 -41.04
CA ASP A 45 22.73 -55.42 -42.50
C ASP A 45 23.99 -55.97 -43.21
N HIS A 46 25.17 -55.85 -42.60
CA HIS A 46 26.41 -56.40 -43.14
C HIS A 46 26.42 -57.94 -43.08
N LEU A 47 25.97 -58.54 -41.98
CA LEU A 47 25.88 -59.99 -41.82
C LEU A 47 24.81 -60.61 -42.73
N ASN A 48 23.69 -59.92 -42.96
CA ASN A 48 22.68 -60.36 -43.92
C ASN A 48 23.15 -60.22 -45.37
N ARG A 49 23.85 -59.13 -45.73
CA ARG A 49 24.50 -59.02 -47.05
C ARG A 49 25.56 -60.10 -47.24
N GLN A 50 26.43 -60.34 -46.25
CA GLN A 50 27.43 -61.41 -46.31
C GLN A 50 26.77 -62.79 -46.45
N ARG A 51 25.69 -63.08 -45.72
CA ARG A 51 24.94 -64.34 -45.87
C ARG A 51 24.34 -64.50 -47.26
N ILE A 52 23.79 -63.43 -47.85
CA ILE A 52 23.25 -63.46 -49.22
C ILE A 52 24.38 -63.61 -50.24
N THR A 53 25.51 -62.91 -50.09
CA THR A 53 26.69 -63.07 -50.96
C THR A 53 27.23 -64.50 -50.89
N LEU A 54 27.36 -65.06 -49.68
CA LEU A 54 27.81 -66.44 -49.47
C LEU A 54 26.81 -67.48 -50.04
N LEU A 55 25.51 -67.23 -49.93
CA LEU A 55 24.46 -68.06 -50.57
C LEU A 55 24.56 -67.96 -52.10
N THR A 56 24.76 -66.76 -52.64
CA THR A 56 24.92 -66.54 -54.09
C THR A 56 26.17 -67.23 -54.62
N GLU A 57 27.29 -67.12 -53.91
CA GLU A 57 28.54 -67.82 -54.23
C GLU A 57 28.41 -69.34 -54.13
N ALA A 58 27.71 -69.85 -53.10
CA ALA A 58 27.43 -71.28 -52.95
C ALA A 58 26.57 -71.82 -54.11
N VAL A 59 25.55 -71.07 -54.54
CA VAL A 59 24.71 -71.41 -55.70
C VAL A 59 25.49 -71.34 -57.02
N GLN A 60 26.34 -70.32 -57.23
CA GLN A 60 27.23 -70.24 -58.40
C GLN A 60 28.27 -71.36 -58.43
N LYS A 61 28.83 -71.75 -57.27
CA LYS A 61 29.80 -72.84 -57.14
C LYS A 61 29.15 -74.21 -57.34
N ALA A 62 27.89 -74.37 -56.95
CA ALA A 62 27.09 -75.56 -57.24
C ALA A 62 26.74 -75.65 -58.75
N ALA A 63 26.41 -74.53 -59.41
CA ALA A 63 26.13 -74.47 -60.85
C ALA A 63 27.35 -74.87 -61.72
N ARG A 64 28.58 -74.56 -61.29
CA ARG A 64 29.83 -74.93 -62.00
C ARG A 64 30.18 -76.43 -61.92
N ARG A 65 29.56 -77.20 -61.03
CA ARG A 65 29.88 -78.63 -60.80
C ARG A 65 29.03 -79.63 -61.62
N GLY A 66 28.28 -79.16 -62.61
CA GLY A 66 27.81 -80.05 -63.69
C GLY A 66 26.63 -80.97 -63.37
N ALA A 67 25.69 -80.55 -62.53
CA ALA A 67 24.37 -81.17 -62.44
C ALA A 67 23.29 -80.08 -62.27
N TRP A 68 22.31 -80.07 -63.18
CA TRP A 68 21.11 -79.20 -63.18
C TRP A 68 21.32 -77.71 -63.54
N LEU A 69 21.55 -77.43 -64.83
CA LEU A 69 21.56 -76.06 -65.37
C LEU A 69 20.17 -75.36 -65.31
N ALA A 70 19.07 -76.11 -65.24
CA ALA A 70 17.73 -75.52 -65.11
C ALA A 70 17.39 -75.07 -63.67
N GLY A 71 17.87 -75.79 -62.65
CA GLY A 71 17.59 -75.47 -61.24
C GLY A 71 18.42 -74.30 -60.70
N ALA A 72 19.66 -74.17 -61.16
CA ALA A 72 20.55 -73.07 -60.76
C ALA A 72 20.09 -71.69 -61.26
N GLY A 73 19.52 -71.63 -62.48
CA GLY A 73 18.95 -70.39 -63.03
C GLY A 73 17.73 -69.90 -62.25
N LEU A 74 16.83 -70.82 -61.87
CA LEU A 74 15.67 -70.52 -61.03
C LEU A 74 16.08 -70.12 -59.60
N ALA A 75 17.12 -70.74 -59.04
CA ALA A 75 17.65 -70.36 -57.73
C ALA A 75 18.29 -68.95 -57.75
N LEU A 76 19.03 -68.60 -58.80
CA LEU A 76 19.60 -67.26 -58.96
C LEU A 76 18.51 -66.20 -59.18
N GLN A 77 17.49 -66.48 -59.99
CA GLN A 77 16.32 -65.60 -60.12
C GLN A 77 15.58 -65.44 -58.79
N GLY A 78 15.42 -66.53 -58.01
CA GLY A 78 14.83 -66.48 -56.67
C GLY A 78 15.61 -65.61 -55.70
N VAL A 79 16.94 -65.66 -55.72
CA VAL A 79 17.82 -64.80 -54.91
C VAL A 79 17.74 -63.34 -55.34
N GLU A 80 17.73 -63.06 -56.64
CA GLU A 80 17.59 -61.68 -57.16
C GLU A 80 16.23 -61.07 -56.80
N ILE A 81 15.16 -61.86 -56.91
CA ILE A 81 13.81 -61.46 -56.49
C ILE A 81 13.78 -61.20 -54.98
N ALA A 82 14.35 -62.10 -54.17
CA ALA A 82 14.41 -61.93 -52.71
C ALA A 82 15.23 -60.70 -52.28
N LEU A 83 16.32 -60.38 -52.99
CA LEU A 83 17.10 -59.15 -52.80
C LEU A 83 16.26 -57.91 -53.11
N LYS A 84 15.53 -57.90 -54.22
CA LYS A 84 14.62 -56.79 -54.58
C LYS A 84 13.50 -56.61 -53.54
N PHE A 85 12.92 -57.69 -53.02
CA PHE A 85 11.93 -57.61 -51.93
C PHE A 85 12.55 -57.11 -50.61
N TYR A 86 13.79 -57.50 -50.28
CA TYR A 86 14.48 -57.00 -49.09
C TYR A 86 14.83 -55.50 -49.22
N GLU A 87 15.29 -55.07 -50.39
CA GLU A 87 15.53 -53.65 -50.70
C GLU A 87 14.23 -52.84 -50.64
N LEU A 88 13.13 -53.38 -51.16
CA LEU A 88 11.82 -52.74 -51.07
C LEU A 88 11.35 -52.64 -49.61
N ALA A 89 11.43 -53.72 -48.83
CA ALA A 89 11.01 -53.74 -47.43
C ALA A 89 11.88 -52.83 -46.53
N THR A 90 13.18 -52.72 -46.82
CA THR A 90 14.07 -51.79 -46.11
C THR A 90 13.84 -50.34 -46.53
N TYR A 91 13.49 -50.09 -47.80
CA TYR A 91 13.07 -48.77 -48.28
C TYR A 91 11.76 -48.32 -47.64
N GLU A 92 10.73 -49.17 -47.61
CA GLU A 92 9.46 -48.93 -46.92
C GLU A 92 9.67 -48.61 -45.44
N LYS A 93 10.49 -49.41 -44.74
CA LYS A 93 10.82 -49.15 -43.33
C LYS A 93 11.55 -47.82 -43.11
N ARG A 94 12.41 -47.39 -44.06
CA ARG A 94 13.09 -46.08 -44.00
C ARG A 94 12.12 -44.94 -44.29
N LEU A 95 11.20 -45.14 -45.25
CA LEU A 95 10.15 -44.19 -45.57
C LEU A 95 9.20 -43.98 -44.38
N ASP A 96 8.75 -45.06 -43.73
CA ASP A 96 7.94 -45.00 -42.51
C ASP A 96 8.65 -44.29 -41.36
N GLN A 97 9.96 -44.56 -41.19
CA GLN A 97 10.77 -43.87 -40.18
C GLN A 97 10.89 -42.38 -40.48
N ALA A 98 11.07 -41.99 -41.75
CA ALA A 98 11.11 -40.60 -42.18
C ALA A 98 9.76 -39.90 -41.98
N VAL A 99 8.65 -40.56 -42.33
CA VAL A 99 7.28 -40.04 -42.12
C VAL A 99 7.00 -39.83 -40.63
N ARG A 100 7.35 -40.80 -39.77
CA ARG A 100 7.18 -40.66 -38.31
C ARG A 100 8.05 -39.55 -37.73
N ALA A 101 9.29 -39.42 -38.19
CA ALA A 101 10.17 -38.33 -37.78
C ALA A 101 9.60 -36.97 -38.18
N GLN A 102 9.05 -36.86 -39.39
CA GLN A 102 8.39 -35.65 -39.87
C GLN A 102 7.13 -35.32 -39.04
N GLN A 103 6.26 -36.31 -38.81
CA GLN A 103 5.08 -36.15 -37.94
C GLN A 103 5.45 -35.70 -36.52
N TRP A 104 6.53 -36.23 -35.97
CA TRP A 104 7.03 -35.83 -34.66
C TRP A 104 7.57 -34.40 -34.64
N LEU A 105 8.32 -33.98 -35.68
CA LEU A 105 8.78 -32.60 -35.82
C LEU A 105 7.61 -31.63 -36.00
N ASP A 106 6.58 -31.99 -36.76
CA ASP A 106 5.38 -31.17 -36.94
C ASP A 106 4.56 -31.09 -35.64
N ALA A 107 4.47 -32.19 -34.87
CA ALA A 107 3.89 -32.19 -33.53
C ALA A 107 4.68 -31.29 -32.55
N LEU A 108 6.01 -31.30 -32.61
CA LEU A 108 6.83 -30.39 -31.80
C LEU A 108 6.65 -28.92 -32.18
N ARG A 109 6.60 -28.62 -33.49
CA ARG A 109 6.37 -27.26 -33.99
C ARG A 109 5.01 -26.73 -33.54
N SER A 110 3.95 -27.49 -33.75
CA SER A 110 2.60 -27.11 -33.29
C SER A 110 2.51 -26.96 -31.76
N ALA A 111 3.20 -27.79 -30.99
CA ALA A 111 3.28 -27.64 -29.54
C ALA A 111 4.02 -26.35 -29.13
N GLN A 112 5.13 -26.02 -29.80
CA GLN A 112 5.86 -24.77 -29.59
C GLN A 112 5.03 -23.54 -29.98
N GLU A 113 4.37 -23.57 -31.13
CA GLU A 113 3.46 -22.50 -31.59
C GLU A 113 2.32 -22.29 -30.58
N THR A 114 1.74 -23.37 -30.06
CA THR A 114 0.70 -23.28 -29.03
C THR A 114 1.23 -22.68 -27.72
N ALA A 115 2.44 -23.07 -27.31
CA ALA A 115 3.07 -22.52 -26.10
C ALA A 115 3.38 -21.03 -26.24
N LEU A 116 3.91 -20.61 -27.39
CA LEU A 116 4.16 -19.21 -27.70
C LEU A 116 2.84 -18.42 -27.73
N ALA A 117 1.81 -18.90 -28.41
CA ALA A 117 0.50 -18.25 -28.46
C ALA A 117 -0.13 -18.08 -27.06
N ARG A 118 0.06 -19.05 -26.15
CA ARG A 118 -0.38 -18.95 -24.74
C ARG A 118 0.41 -17.88 -23.97
N LEU A 119 1.73 -17.83 -24.15
CA LEU A 119 2.56 -16.79 -23.53
C LEU A 119 2.18 -15.41 -24.05
N GLU A 120 2.07 -15.24 -25.37
CA GLU A 120 1.65 -13.97 -26.00
C GLU A 120 0.25 -13.55 -25.55
N HIS A 121 -0.69 -14.48 -25.42
CA HIS A 121 -2.01 -14.20 -24.87
C HIS A 121 -1.93 -13.77 -23.39
N GLY A 122 -1.10 -14.45 -22.59
CA GLY A 122 -0.83 -14.10 -21.20
C GLY A 122 -0.24 -12.70 -21.05
N PHE A 123 0.74 -12.35 -21.89
CA PHE A 123 1.33 -11.01 -21.93
C PHE A 123 0.30 -9.95 -22.31
N ARG A 124 -0.49 -10.15 -23.36
CA ARG A 124 -1.55 -9.21 -23.75
C ARG A 124 -2.59 -9.02 -22.65
N LEU A 125 -2.96 -10.09 -21.93
CA LEU A 125 -3.89 -9.99 -20.81
C LEU A 125 -3.28 -9.22 -19.63
N ALA A 126 -1.99 -9.44 -19.35
CA ALA A 126 -1.28 -8.70 -18.31
C ALA A 126 -1.14 -7.21 -18.65
N GLU A 127 -0.81 -6.89 -19.91
CA GLU A 127 -0.73 -5.53 -20.44
C GLU A 127 -2.08 -4.81 -20.36
N ALA A 128 -3.16 -5.43 -20.85
CA ALA A 128 -4.49 -4.85 -20.75
C ALA A 128 -4.95 -4.63 -19.30
N ARG A 129 -4.58 -5.52 -18.37
CA ARG A 129 -4.84 -5.33 -16.93
C ARG A 129 -4.03 -4.18 -16.36
N TYR A 130 -2.77 -4.06 -16.74
CA TYR A 130 -1.91 -2.96 -16.30
C TYR A 130 -2.41 -1.60 -16.83
N GLU A 131 -2.79 -1.52 -18.10
CA GLU A 131 -3.41 -0.33 -18.68
C GLU A 131 -4.70 0.06 -17.96
N ALA A 132 -5.57 -0.92 -17.64
CA ALA A 132 -6.78 -0.67 -16.87
C ALA A 132 -6.48 -0.11 -15.47
N VAL A 133 -5.46 -0.63 -14.79
CA VAL A 133 -4.99 -0.10 -13.50
C VAL A 133 -4.48 1.32 -13.67
N LEU A 134 -3.62 1.60 -14.66
CA LEU A 134 -3.11 2.94 -14.93
C LEU A 134 -4.23 3.93 -15.28
N ALA A 135 -5.30 3.48 -15.92
CA ALA A 135 -6.45 4.31 -16.28
C ALA A 135 -7.25 4.72 -15.03
N SER A 136 -7.43 3.82 -14.06
CA SER A 136 -8.17 4.12 -12.82
C SER A 136 -7.32 4.70 -11.69
N TYR A 137 -5.98 4.58 -11.78
CA TYR A 137 -5.08 4.97 -10.71
C TYR A 137 -5.14 6.50 -10.44
N PRO A 138 -5.15 6.95 -9.17
CA PRO A 138 -5.42 8.36 -8.85
C PRO A 138 -4.34 9.36 -9.29
N PHE A 139 -3.12 8.89 -9.52
CA PHE A 139 -1.98 9.73 -9.91
C PHE A 139 -1.59 9.48 -11.37
N GLN A 140 -0.97 10.46 -12.01
CA GLN A 140 -0.33 10.28 -13.31
C GLN A 140 0.91 9.39 -13.22
N ALA A 141 1.60 9.43 -12.08
CA ALA A 141 2.71 8.53 -11.79
C ALA A 141 2.22 7.07 -11.65
N PRO A 142 3.04 6.07 -12.02
CA PRO A 142 2.67 4.68 -11.92
C PRO A 142 2.50 4.22 -10.45
N PRO A 143 1.68 3.18 -10.19
CA PRO A 143 1.50 2.62 -8.85
C PRO A 143 2.82 2.23 -8.18
N GLY A 144 2.98 2.55 -6.90
CA GLY A 144 4.20 2.35 -6.12
C GLY A 144 5.08 3.60 -6.00
N THR A 145 4.92 4.58 -6.89
CA THR A 145 5.74 5.80 -6.88
C THR A 145 5.52 6.64 -5.62
N LEU A 146 4.29 6.70 -5.11
CA LEU A 146 4.00 7.46 -3.89
C LEU A 146 4.69 6.83 -2.68
N ALA A 147 4.71 5.50 -2.57
CA ALA A 147 5.47 4.83 -1.51
C ALA A 147 6.97 5.16 -1.57
N GLU A 148 7.56 5.21 -2.77
CA GLU A 148 8.96 5.60 -2.96
C GLU A 148 9.21 7.07 -2.54
N GLU A 149 8.33 8.00 -2.92
CA GLU A 149 8.43 9.40 -2.52
C GLU A 149 8.33 9.59 -1.00
N LEU A 150 7.43 8.85 -0.34
CA LEU A 150 7.26 8.91 1.11
C LEU A 150 8.47 8.36 1.87
N LEU A 151 9.15 7.36 1.32
CA LEU A 151 10.41 6.85 1.87
C LEU A 151 11.54 7.87 1.82
N LEU A 152 11.54 8.74 0.81
CA LEU A 152 12.54 9.81 0.65
C LEU A 152 12.22 11.04 1.49
N THR A 153 10.98 11.15 1.99
CA THR A 153 10.53 12.31 2.77
C THR A 153 10.84 12.10 4.26
N PRO A 154 11.56 13.02 4.93
CA PRO A 154 11.82 12.91 6.37
C PRO A 154 10.51 12.81 7.17
N GLY A 155 10.32 11.71 7.89
CA GLY A 155 9.07 11.43 8.62
C GLY A 155 7.88 11.06 7.75
N GLY A 156 8.09 10.75 6.46
CA GLY A 156 7.03 10.44 5.49
C GLY A 156 6.22 9.19 5.80
N ARG A 157 6.70 8.30 6.68
CA ARG A 157 5.96 7.14 7.19
C ARG A 157 5.37 7.32 8.60
N THR A 158 5.79 8.36 9.31
CA THR A 158 5.31 8.65 10.67
C THR A 158 4.17 9.65 10.70
N ARG A 159 3.92 10.33 9.58
CA ARG A 159 2.83 11.30 9.43
C ARG A 159 1.76 10.74 8.50
N PRO A 160 0.49 11.00 8.79
CA PRO A 160 -0.59 10.57 7.92
C PRO A 160 -0.49 11.31 6.58
N VAL A 161 -0.60 10.55 5.49
CA VAL A 161 -0.70 11.08 4.14
C VAL A 161 -2.14 11.48 3.88
N LEU A 162 -2.37 12.76 3.59
CA LEU A 162 -3.69 13.27 3.26
C LEU A 162 -3.93 13.21 1.74
N LEU A 163 -4.85 12.36 1.32
CA LEU A 163 -5.27 12.23 -0.07
C LEU A 163 -6.48 13.10 -0.34
N ILE A 164 -6.38 13.96 -1.36
CA ILE A 164 -7.48 14.82 -1.81
C ILE A 164 -7.75 14.53 -3.29
N PRO A 165 -8.84 13.80 -3.61
CA PRO A 165 -9.20 13.42 -4.97
C PRO A 165 -9.38 14.67 -5.84
N ALA A 166 -9.09 14.59 -7.14
CA ALA A 166 -9.54 15.62 -8.06
C ALA A 166 -11.07 15.65 -8.13
N ASP A 167 -11.63 16.79 -8.53
CA ASP A 167 -13.08 16.91 -8.70
C ASP A 167 -13.54 15.94 -9.80
N PRO A 168 -14.65 15.21 -9.61
CA PRO A 168 -15.17 14.34 -10.66
C PRO A 168 -15.50 15.15 -11.92
N PRO A 169 -15.32 14.57 -13.12
CA PRO A 169 -15.57 15.26 -14.38
C PRO A 169 -17.03 15.74 -14.52
N ASP A 170 -17.94 15.09 -13.78
CA ASP A 170 -19.38 15.32 -13.83
C ASP A 170 -19.86 16.44 -12.89
N VAL A 171 -18.96 17.06 -12.12
CA VAL A 171 -19.32 18.23 -11.31
C VAL A 171 -19.77 19.34 -12.26
N PRO A 172 -21.00 19.87 -12.10
CA PRO A 172 -21.49 20.93 -12.98
C PRO A 172 -20.50 22.08 -12.99
N ALA A 173 -20.12 22.56 -14.18
CA ALA A 173 -19.20 23.71 -14.33
C ALA A 173 -19.71 24.99 -13.62
N HIS A 174 -21.00 25.02 -13.26
CA HIS A 174 -21.65 26.10 -12.53
C HIS A 174 -21.84 25.80 -11.03
N SER A 175 -21.27 24.71 -10.51
CA SER A 175 -21.25 24.46 -9.06
C SER A 175 -20.57 25.65 -8.39
N PRO A 176 -21.19 26.27 -7.36
CA PRO A 176 -20.53 27.35 -6.66
C PRO A 176 -19.19 26.87 -6.13
N TRP A 177 -19.08 25.63 -5.67
CA TRP A 177 -17.89 25.09 -4.99
C TRP A 177 -16.70 24.72 -5.90
N THR A 178 -16.74 25.07 -7.18
CA THR A 178 -15.64 24.81 -8.13
C THR A 178 -14.36 25.51 -7.64
N GLY A 179 -13.28 24.73 -7.43
CA GLY A 179 -11.97 25.25 -6.99
C GLY A 179 -11.75 25.30 -5.47
N VAL A 180 -12.73 24.90 -4.65
CA VAL A 180 -12.56 24.77 -3.17
C VAL A 180 -11.42 23.83 -2.82
N ARG A 181 -11.21 22.77 -3.62
CA ARG A 181 -10.09 21.83 -3.47
C ARG A 181 -8.73 22.53 -3.41
N HIS A 182 -8.45 23.43 -4.35
CA HIS A 182 -7.16 24.13 -4.41
C HIS A 182 -6.95 25.02 -3.18
N ARG A 183 -8.00 25.73 -2.74
CA ARG A 183 -7.96 26.55 -1.52
C ARG A 183 -7.77 25.70 -0.26
N THR A 184 -8.40 24.53 -0.21
CA THR A 184 -8.25 23.56 0.90
C THR A 184 -6.80 23.10 1.00
N VAL A 185 -6.18 22.72 -0.12
CA VAL A 185 -4.74 22.38 -0.16
C VAL A 185 -3.88 23.57 0.31
N GLY A 186 -4.20 24.78 -0.14
CA GLY A 186 -3.49 26.00 0.28
C GLY A 186 -3.62 26.29 1.78
N GLU A 187 -4.79 26.04 2.36
CA GLU A 187 -5.02 26.18 3.81
C GLU A 187 -4.29 25.10 4.61
N LEU A 188 -4.31 23.84 4.16
CA LEU A 188 -3.65 22.73 4.85
C LEU A 188 -2.13 22.89 4.95
N ARG A 189 -1.50 23.55 3.98
CA ARG A 189 -0.06 23.88 4.01
C ARG A 189 0.33 24.77 5.20
N LYS A 190 -0.62 25.39 5.89
CA LYS A 190 -0.39 26.23 7.08
C LYS A 190 -0.19 25.43 8.36
N TYR A 191 -0.38 24.10 8.32
CA TYR A 191 -0.19 23.19 9.46
C TYR A 191 0.96 22.22 9.19
N PRO A 192 2.21 22.72 9.05
CA PRO A 192 3.34 21.87 8.74
C PRO A 192 3.57 20.85 9.86
N GLY A 193 3.71 19.58 9.49
CA GLY A 193 4.04 18.51 10.42
C GLY A 193 2.85 17.71 10.95
N ALA A 194 1.61 18.15 10.71
CA ALA A 194 0.42 17.34 11.01
C ALA A 194 0.18 16.26 9.94
N LEU A 195 0.29 16.64 8.66
CA LEU A 195 -0.07 15.81 7.49
C LEU A 195 0.95 15.98 6.36
N ASP A 196 1.11 14.95 5.52
CA ASP A 196 1.71 15.10 4.20
C ASP A 196 0.60 15.19 3.13
N VAL A 197 0.40 16.37 2.54
CA VAL A 197 -0.75 16.64 1.66
C VAL A 197 -0.46 16.25 0.22
N ARG A 198 -1.22 15.27 -0.28
CA ARG A 198 -1.14 14.72 -1.64
C ARG A 198 -2.46 14.90 -2.37
N ALA A 199 -2.48 15.94 -3.21
CA ALA A 199 -3.58 16.18 -4.12
C ALA A 199 -3.44 15.22 -5.32
N THR A 200 -4.45 14.41 -5.63
CA THR A 200 -4.38 13.46 -6.74
C THR A 200 -4.64 14.13 -8.09
N ASP A 201 -4.23 13.50 -9.18
CA ASP A 201 -4.43 14.04 -10.53
C ASP A 201 -5.81 13.68 -11.10
N ARG A 202 -6.42 12.61 -10.58
CA ARG A 202 -7.70 12.09 -11.03
C ARG A 202 -8.68 11.93 -9.88
N ALA A 203 -9.97 12.03 -10.20
CA ALA A 203 -11.04 11.64 -9.30
C ALA A 203 -11.00 10.12 -9.10
N PHE A 204 -11.31 9.66 -7.90
CA PHE A 204 -11.36 8.24 -7.59
C PHE A 204 -12.25 7.99 -6.37
N GLU A 205 -12.75 6.76 -6.25
CA GLU A 205 -13.56 6.33 -5.11
C GLU A 205 -12.68 5.74 -4.00
N TRP A 206 -13.02 6.08 -2.76
CA TRP A 206 -12.40 5.47 -1.59
C TRP A 206 -13.27 4.33 -1.07
N PRO A 207 -12.70 3.14 -0.77
CA PRO A 207 -11.29 2.78 -0.88
C PRO A 207 -10.84 2.40 -2.31
N HIS A 208 -9.59 2.74 -2.67
CA HIS A 208 -8.99 2.35 -3.96
C HIS A 208 -7.99 1.21 -3.78
N ALA A 209 -8.34 0.01 -4.26
CA ALA A 209 -7.60 -1.22 -3.99
C ALA A 209 -6.12 -1.17 -4.39
N GLU A 210 -5.81 -0.66 -5.60
CA GLU A 210 -4.42 -0.60 -6.07
C GLU A 210 -3.61 0.46 -5.34
N LEU A 211 -4.23 1.56 -4.91
CA LEU A 211 -3.52 2.59 -4.15
C LEU A 211 -3.18 2.08 -2.75
N LEU A 212 -4.15 1.46 -2.09
CA LEU A 212 -3.96 0.83 -0.78
C LEU A 212 -2.85 -0.23 -0.84
N ARG A 213 -2.90 -1.12 -1.83
CA ARG A 213 -1.95 -2.24 -1.94
C ARG A 213 -0.54 -1.81 -2.33
N ARG A 214 -0.40 -0.84 -3.23
CA ARG A 214 0.90 -0.50 -3.83
C ARG A 214 1.61 0.64 -3.11
N ASP A 215 0.87 1.58 -2.54
CA ASP A 215 1.45 2.82 -2.03
C ASP A 215 1.18 3.09 -0.55
N LEU A 216 0.04 2.64 -0.03
CA LEU A 216 -0.37 2.94 1.34
C LEU A 216 -0.27 1.74 2.28
N ASP A 217 0.34 0.64 1.86
CA ASP A 217 0.55 -0.53 2.71
C ASP A 217 1.40 -0.14 3.93
N ALA A 218 0.83 -0.28 5.12
CA ALA A 218 1.38 0.20 6.39
C ALA A 218 1.71 1.71 6.46
N VAL A 219 1.13 2.54 5.58
CA VAL A 219 1.24 4.00 5.65
C VAL A 219 -0.08 4.56 6.18
N PRO A 220 -0.07 5.32 7.29
CA PRO A 220 -1.27 5.98 7.78
C PRO A 220 -1.76 6.96 6.71
N ALA A 221 -3.01 6.83 6.28
CA ALA A 221 -3.59 7.67 5.25
C ALA A 221 -4.93 8.23 5.69
N VAL A 222 -5.13 9.52 5.46
CA VAL A 222 -6.42 10.21 5.60
C VAL A 222 -6.92 10.52 4.21
N TYR A 223 -8.15 10.16 3.91
CA TYR A 223 -8.82 10.50 2.66
C TYR A 223 -9.83 11.62 2.92
N LEU A 224 -9.70 12.75 2.23
CA LEU A 224 -10.61 13.88 2.34
C LEU A 224 -11.34 14.08 1.01
N GLN A 225 -12.62 13.76 0.97
CA GLN A 225 -13.47 14.00 -0.19
C GLN A 225 -14.31 15.25 0.01
N LEU A 226 -14.31 16.09 -1.01
CA LEU A 226 -15.17 17.26 -1.11
C LEU A 226 -16.25 16.94 -2.15
N GLY A 227 -17.47 16.70 -1.67
CA GLY A 227 -18.64 16.44 -2.50
C GLY A 227 -19.62 17.61 -2.46
N THR A 228 -20.58 17.64 -3.36
CA THR A 228 -21.63 18.67 -3.37
C THR A 228 -23.00 18.00 -3.37
N THR A 229 -23.89 18.41 -2.46
CA THR A 229 -25.30 18.00 -2.43
C THR A 229 -26.17 19.26 -2.49
N GLY A 230 -26.69 19.57 -3.69
CA GLY A 230 -27.39 20.84 -3.92
C GLY A 230 -26.43 22.02 -3.78
N TYR A 231 -26.75 22.95 -2.86
CA TYR A 231 -25.90 24.11 -2.54
C TYR A 231 -24.95 23.86 -1.36
N ASP A 232 -24.96 22.66 -0.78
CA ASP A 232 -24.09 22.33 0.34
C ASP A 232 -22.83 21.60 -0.13
N LEU A 233 -21.70 21.99 0.44
CA LEU A 233 -20.48 21.22 0.35
C LEU A 233 -20.48 20.14 1.44
N GLU A 234 -20.37 18.89 1.04
CA GLU A 234 -20.14 17.77 1.95
C GLU A 234 -18.64 17.51 2.10
N VAL A 235 -18.17 17.54 3.34
CA VAL A 235 -16.80 17.13 3.69
C VAL A 235 -16.87 15.73 4.26
N ARG A 236 -16.32 14.77 3.51
CA ARG A 236 -16.26 13.36 3.93
C ARG A 236 -14.82 12.99 4.25
N LEU A 237 -14.67 12.16 5.28
CA LEU A 237 -13.36 11.69 5.71
C LEU A 237 -13.37 10.16 5.80
N GLY A 238 -12.35 9.56 5.20
CA GLY A 238 -12.03 8.14 5.33
C GLY A 238 -10.54 7.99 5.64
N GLY A 239 -10.03 6.77 5.62
CA GLY A 239 -8.60 6.57 5.80
C GLY A 239 -8.20 5.11 5.94
N SER A 240 -6.91 4.87 6.13
CA SER A 240 -6.37 3.55 6.38
C SER A 240 -5.18 3.58 7.33
N ALA A 241 -4.97 2.48 8.09
CA ALA A 241 -3.83 2.30 9.00
C ALA A 241 -3.64 3.47 9.97
N LEU A 242 -4.74 4.05 10.48
CA LEU A 242 -4.71 5.23 11.35
C LEU A 242 -4.54 4.87 12.84
N LEU A 243 -4.83 3.63 13.24
CA LEU A 243 -4.72 3.15 14.61
C LEU A 243 -3.39 2.41 14.85
N PRO A 244 -2.83 2.48 16.07
CA PRO A 244 -1.62 1.74 16.42
C PRO A 244 -1.78 0.22 16.19
N GLY A 245 -0.82 -0.39 15.50
CA GLY A 245 -0.75 -1.84 15.30
C GLY A 245 -1.67 -2.40 14.20
N GLU A 246 -2.46 -1.56 13.54
CA GLU A 246 -3.30 -1.99 12.41
C GLU A 246 -2.56 -1.79 11.08
N ILE A 247 -2.27 -2.89 10.37
CA ILE A 247 -1.51 -2.83 9.11
C ILE A 247 -2.45 -2.52 7.92
N LEU A 248 -3.75 -2.85 8.00
CA LEU A 248 -4.72 -2.68 6.90
C LEU A 248 -6.16 -2.47 7.40
N SER A 249 -6.40 -1.60 8.39
CA SER A 249 -7.77 -1.12 8.63
C SER A 249 -8.13 -0.11 7.56
N VAL A 250 -9.27 -0.29 6.90
CA VAL A 250 -9.81 0.65 5.92
C VAL A 250 -11.09 1.22 6.50
N LEU A 251 -11.08 2.53 6.75
CA LEU A 251 -12.25 3.27 7.20
C LEU A 251 -12.99 3.83 5.98
N PRO A 252 -14.27 3.49 5.79
CA PRO A 252 -15.07 4.06 4.71
C PRO A 252 -15.23 5.57 4.91
N ALA A 253 -15.39 6.30 3.80
CA ALA A 253 -15.56 7.75 3.85
C ALA A 253 -16.95 8.13 4.38
N VAL A 254 -17.00 8.80 5.52
CA VAL A 254 -18.24 9.27 6.17
C VAL A 254 -18.35 10.78 6.11
N THR A 255 -19.55 11.31 5.94
CA THR A 255 -19.80 12.76 5.95
C THR A 255 -19.66 13.29 7.37
N LEU A 256 -18.68 14.17 7.59
CA LEU A 256 -18.41 14.77 8.90
C LEU A 256 -18.94 16.20 9.01
N GLN A 257 -18.93 16.96 7.92
CA GLN A 257 -19.41 18.34 7.90
C GLN A 257 -20.24 18.60 6.64
N ARG A 258 -21.24 19.47 6.79
CA ARG A 258 -21.96 20.09 5.68
C ARG A 258 -21.80 21.60 5.78
N VAL A 259 -21.27 22.20 4.73
CA VAL A 259 -21.05 23.64 4.64
C VAL A 259 -22.05 24.21 3.65
N GLY A 260 -23.12 24.79 4.17
CA GLY A 260 -24.09 25.51 3.34
C GLY A 260 -23.52 26.80 2.78
N TYR A 261 -23.94 27.12 1.57
CA TYR A 261 -23.67 28.41 0.95
C TYR A 261 -24.45 29.50 1.69
N ARG A 262 -23.75 30.57 2.09
CA ARG A 262 -24.34 31.71 2.79
C ARG A 262 -24.62 32.86 1.86
N GLU A 263 -25.81 33.41 1.97
CA GLU A 263 -26.19 34.65 1.31
C GLU A 263 -25.54 35.87 1.99
N PRO A 264 -25.36 37.01 1.29
CA PRO A 264 -24.66 38.18 1.83
C PRO A 264 -25.19 38.69 3.18
N TRP A 265 -26.50 38.58 3.42
CA TRP A 265 -27.15 39.03 4.66
C TRP A 265 -27.05 38.03 5.82
N GLU A 266 -26.56 36.82 5.58
CA GLU A 266 -26.43 35.76 6.60
C GLU A 266 -25.08 35.80 7.33
N TRP A 267 -24.16 36.67 6.90
CA TRP A 267 -22.86 36.82 7.53
C TRP A 267 -22.94 37.69 8.78
N THR A 268 -22.44 37.18 9.89
CA THR A 268 -22.23 37.99 11.10
C THR A 268 -20.93 38.78 11.02
N ALA A 269 -20.83 39.88 11.78
CA ALA A 269 -19.61 40.68 11.87
C ALA A 269 -18.41 39.86 12.40
N GLU A 270 -18.67 38.94 13.32
CA GLU A 270 -17.66 38.04 13.90
C GLU A 270 -17.11 37.07 12.85
N GLU A 271 -17.98 36.44 12.06
CA GLU A 271 -17.56 35.52 10.98
C GLU A 271 -16.77 36.25 9.88
N LEU A 272 -17.20 37.45 9.49
CA LEU A 272 -16.44 38.27 8.53
C LEU A 272 -15.07 38.63 9.08
N THR A 273 -14.99 39.01 10.35
CA THR A 273 -13.71 39.33 11.02
C THR A 273 -12.79 38.11 11.09
N ALA A 274 -13.32 36.92 11.42
CA ALA A 274 -12.56 35.66 11.43
C ALA A 274 -12.01 35.29 10.04
N LEU A 275 -12.74 35.63 8.98
CA LEU A 275 -12.29 35.45 7.60
C LEU A 275 -11.37 36.59 7.10
N GLY A 276 -11.10 37.61 7.93
CA GLY A 276 -10.27 38.77 7.57
C GLY A 276 -10.98 39.74 6.62
N ALA A 277 -12.32 39.78 6.64
CA ALA A 277 -13.15 40.69 5.86
C ALA A 277 -13.65 41.86 6.74
N PRO A 278 -13.89 43.05 6.14
CA PRO A 278 -14.41 44.19 6.88
C PRO A 278 -15.80 43.91 7.45
N ALA A 279 -16.00 44.26 8.72
CA ALA A 279 -17.28 44.11 9.40
C ALA A 279 -18.28 45.21 9.00
N GLY A 280 -19.58 44.89 9.03
CA GLY A 280 -20.66 45.88 9.03
C GLY A 280 -21.27 46.26 7.68
N THR A 281 -20.82 45.68 6.55
CA THR A 281 -21.50 45.82 5.25
C THR A 281 -21.63 44.46 4.58
N PRO A 282 -22.83 44.09 4.07
CA PRO A 282 -22.99 42.85 3.33
C PRO A 282 -22.00 42.76 2.16
N PRO A 283 -21.35 41.61 1.94
CA PRO A 283 -20.40 41.45 0.86
C PRO A 283 -21.11 41.57 -0.50
N SER A 284 -20.43 42.16 -1.49
CA SER A 284 -20.88 42.11 -2.87
C SER A 284 -20.99 40.65 -3.36
N PRO A 285 -21.80 40.33 -4.39
CA PRO A 285 -21.99 38.93 -4.83
C PRO A 285 -20.69 38.18 -5.13
N GLY A 286 -19.74 38.81 -5.82
CA GLY A 286 -18.42 38.20 -6.10
C GLY A 286 -17.60 37.97 -4.83
N ARG A 287 -17.62 38.93 -3.89
CA ARG A 287 -16.95 38.78 -2.59
C ARG A 287 -17.63 37.72 -1.72
N ASN A 288 -18.95 37.58 -1.82
CA ASN A 288 -19.72 36.59 -1.08
C ASN A 288 -19.33 35.16 -1.50
N ALA A 289 -19.18 34.92 -2.80
CA ALA A 289 -18.69 33.64 -3.30
C ALA A 289 -17.27 33.34 -2.77
N ASP A 290 -16.36 34.31 -2.84
CA ASP A 290 -15.00 34.16 -2.30
C ASP A 290 -14.97 33.85 -0.81
N LEU A 291 -15.82 34.49 0.00
CA LEU A 291 -15.93 34.24 1.44
C LEU A 291 -16.48 32.85 1.73
N ASN A 292 -17.47 32.40 0.96
CA ASN A 292 -17.99 31.04 1.05
C ASN A 292 -16.89 30.01 0.73
N PHE A 293 -16.08 30.22 -0.32
CA PHE A 293 -14.97 29.32 -0.65
C PHE A 293 -13.89 29.28 0.41
N GLU A 294 -13.53 30.45 0.95
CA GLU A 294 -12.57 30.53 2.03
C GLU A 294 -13.07 29.79 3.27
N ARG A 295 -14.34 30.01 3.66
CA ARG A 295 -14.96 29.30 4.78
C ARG A 295 -14.97 27.79 4.55
N ALA A 296 -15.45 27.35 3.39
CA ALA A 296 -15.49 25.93 3.02
C ALA A 296 -14.11 25.26 3.08
N ALA A 297 -13.09 25.91 2.50
CA ALA A 297 -11.72 25.41 2.51
C ALA A 297 -11.16 25.28 3.93
N ARG A 298 -11.44 26.26 4.80
CA ARG A 298 -10.99 26.22 6.20
C ARG A 298 -11.72 25.17 7.03
N VAL A 299 -13.01 24.96 6.81
CA VAL A 299 -13.78 23.87 7.47
C VAL A 299 -13.28 22.50 7.02
N ALA A 300 -13.01 22.32 5.72
CA ALA A 300 -12.43 21.09 5.18
C ALA A 300 -11.02 20.83 5.76
N ALA A 301 -10.18 21.86 5.81
CA ALA A 301 -8.86 21.78 6.42
C ALA A 301 -8.92 21.44 7.91
N PHE A 302 -9.81 22.08 8.67
CA PHE A 302 -10.08 21.76 10.08
C PHE A 302 -10.43 20.28 10.27
N THR A 303 -11.31 19.74 9.42
CA THR A 303 -11.75 18.34 9.50
C THR A 303 -10.57 17.38 9.29
N ALA A 304 -9.71 17.66 8.31
CA ALA A 304 -8.51 16.85 8.07
C ALA A 304 -7.46 17.00 9.17
N VAL A 305 -7.23 18.21 9.69
CA VAL A 305 -6.31 18.44 10.82
C VAL A 305 -6.78 17.72 12.07
N MET A 306 -8.08 17.71 12.36
CA MET A 306 -8.61 16.96 13.51
C MET A 306 -8.32 15.46 13.40
N ALA A 307 -8.49 14.86 12.21
CA ALA A 307 -8.13 13.46 11.99
C ALA A 307 -6.63 13.22 12.10
N ALA A 308 -5.81 14.16 11.62
CA ALA A 308 -4.36 14.11 11.76
C ALA A 308 -3.92 14.14 13.22
N ASP A 309 -4.47 15.07 13.99
CA ASP A 309 -4.17 15.24 15.41
C ASP A 309 -4.55 14.00 16.19
N ALA A 310 -5.70 13.38 15.91
CA ALA A 310 -6.07 12.12 16.53
C ALA A 310 -5.02 11.03 16.29
N HIS A 311 -4.53 10.89 15.05
CA HIS A 311 -3.44 9.96 14.73
C HIS A 311 -2.14 10.34 15.46
N GLN A 312 -1.73 11.61 15.40
CA GLN A 312 -0.49 12.07 16.02
C GLN A 312 -0.50 11.92 17.55
N LEU A 313 -1.64 12.16 18.21
CA LEU A 313 -1.81 11.95 19.65
C LEU A 313 -1.51 10.51 20.08
N MET A 314 -1.82 9.53 19.23
CA MET A 314 -1.58 8.12 19.53
C MET A 314 -0.11 7.70 19.30
N HIS A 315 0.67 8.46 18.54
CA HIS A 315 2.00 8.03 18.07
C HIS A 315 3.14 8.94 18.50
N ARG A 316 2.86 10.19 18.87
CA ARG A 316 3.89 11.20 19.12
C ARG A 316 3.75 11.81 20.52
N PRO A 317 4.74 11.59 21.41
CA PRO A 317 4.74 12.25 22.71
C PRO A 317 4.95 13.76 22.56
N ALA A 318 4.41 14.53 23.50
CA ALA A 318 4.42 15.99 23.49
C ALA A 318 3.99 16.62 22.14
N TYR A 319 3.06 16.00 21.42
CA TYR A 319 2.50 16.56 20.18
C TYR A 319 1.66 17.81 20.47
N ASP A 320 2.02 18.93 19.85
CA ASP A 320 1.29 20.20 19.97
C ASP A 320 0.12 20.20 18.97
N GLU A 321 -1.08 19.94 19.51
CA GLU A 321 -2.31 19.80 18.73
C GLU A 321 -2.61 21.08 17.92
N GLN A 322 -2.92 20.89 16.63
CA GLN A 322 -3.15 21.95 15.66
C GLN A 322 -4.65 22.27 15.48
N VAL A 323 -5.54 21.42 15.99
CA VAL A 323 -6.99 21.54 15.86
C VAL A 323 -7.53 22.86 16.40
N ASP A 324 -6.93 23.41 17.47
CA ASP A 324 -7.36 24.69 18.06
C ASP A 324 -7.06 25.85 17.11
N ALA A 325 -5.86 25.84 16.51
CA ALA A 325 -5.47 26.82 15.50
C ALA A 325 -6.33 26.68 14.24
N ALA A 326 -6.62 25.45 13.81
CA ALA A 326 -7.45 25.19 12.64
C ALA A 326 -8.91 25.62 12.85
N ALA A 327 -9.47 25.36 14.03
CA ALA A 327 -10.82 25.80 14.41
C ALA A 327 -10.92 27.33 14.44
N ALA A 328 -9.96 27.99 15.10
CA ALA A 328 -9.90 29.45 15.16
C ALA A 328 -9.82 30.07 13.76
N ARG A 329 -8.99 29.52 12.88
CA ARG A 329 -8.88 29.97 11.47
C ARG A 329 -10.18 29.74 10.71
N ALA A 330 -10.85 28.62 10.92
CA ALA A 330 -12.15 28.32 10.32
C ALA A 330 -13.31 29.16 10.90
N GLY A 331 -13.07 29.95 11.96
CA GLY A 331 -14.13 30.67 12.68
C GLY A 331 -15.10 29.71 13.37
N LEU A 332 -14.66 28.50 13.70
CA LEU A 332 -15.47 27.48 14.35
C LEU A 332 -15.27 27.51 15.85
N THR A 333 -16.36 27.35 16.59
CA THR A 333 -16.29 27.07 18.02
C THR A 333 -16.05 25.58 18.21
N LEU A 334 -15.16 25.23 19.13
CA LEU A 334 -14.93 23.82 19.51
C LEU A 334 -15.93 23.32 20.56
N ALA A 335 -16.83 24.18 21.06
CA ALA A 335 -17.84 23.83 22.05
C ALA A 335 -18.64 22.54 21.75
N PRO A 336 -19.11 22.27 20.51
CA PRO A 336 -19.85 21.04 20.21
C PRO A 336 -18.98 19.78 20.17
N TRP A 337 -17.64 19.91 20.14
CA TRP A 337 -16.72 18.79 20.08
C TRP A 337 -16.26 18.37 21.49
N PRO A 338 -16.00 17.07 21.75
CA PRO A 338 -15.37 16.65 22.99
C PRO A 338 -14.02 17.35 23.19
N PRO A 339 -13.67 17.83 24.41
CA PRO A 339 -12.38 18.47 24.67
C PRO A 339 -11.17 17.60 24.28
N GLY A 340 -11.26 16.28 24.47
CA GLY A 340 -10.24 15.30 24.05
C GLY A 340 -10.35 14.81 22.62
N LEU A 341 -11.15 15.47 21.76
CA LEU A 341 -11.35 15.11 20.35
C LEU A 341 -11.90 13.68 20.12
N GLY A 342 -12.36 13.01 21.18
CA GLY A 342 -12.84 11.63 21.12
C GLY A 342 -11.73 10.57 21.21
N VAL A 343 -10.46 10.95 21.42
CA VAL A 343 -9.36 9.99 21.63
C VAL A 343 -9.32 9.58 23.10
N PRO A 344 -9.49 8.29 23.44
CA PRO A 344 -9.35 7.80 24.81
C PRO A 344 -7.93 8.06 25.35
N LEU A 345 -7.81 8.49 26.60
CA LEU A 345 -6.50 8.83 27.20
C LEU A 345 -5.54 7.65 27.22
N GLU A 346 -6.06 6.42 27.26
CA GLU A 346 -5.28 5.19 27.28
C GLU A 346 -4.55 4.93 25.94
N LEU A 347 -5.02 5.54 24.85
CA LEU A 347 -4.41 5.43 23.53
C LEU A 347 -3.45 6.58 23.22
N VAL A 348 -3.43 7.63 24.03
CA VAL A 348 -2.57 8.81 23.82
C VAL A 348 -1.14 8.48 24.24
N ALA A 349 -0.17 8.78 23.37
CA ALA A 349 1.26 8.53 23.64
C ALA A 349 1.80 9.34 24.81
N ASP A 350 1.25 10.53 25.06
CA ASP A 350 1.58 11.42 26.18
C ASP A 350 0.31 12.04 26.80
N PRO A 351 -0.41 11.27 27.65
CA PRO A 351 -1.66 11.71 28.27
C PRO A 351 -1.56 13.04 29.03
N PRO A 352 -0.53 13.31 29.87
CA PRO A 352 -0.45 14.58 30.58
C PRO A 352 -0.28 15.78 29.65
N TYR A 353 0.44 15.65 28.53
CA TYR A 353 0.52 16.74 27.56
C TYR A 353 -0.83 17.02 26.89
N HIS A 354 -1.56 15.97 26.48
CA HIS A 354 -2.90 16.10 25.91
C HIS A 354 -3.91 16.71 26.89
N LEU A 355 -3.88 16.31 28.17
CA LEU A 355 -4.72 16.92 29.21
C LEU A 355 -4.49 18.44 29.33
N LEU A 356 -3.28 18.94 29.09
CA LEU A 356 -3.03 20.39 29.11
C LEU A 356 -3.68 21.12 27.92
N HIS A 357 -3.77 20.48 26.75
CA HIS A 357 -4.58 21.01 25.65
C HIS A 357 -6.08 20.98 25.99
N GLN A 358 -6.57 19.89 26.58
CA GLN A 358 -7.96 19.82 27.05
C GLN A 358 -8.29 20.93 28.05
N ALA A 359 -7.38 21.21 29.00
CA ALA A 359 -7.54 22.28 29.97
C ALA A 359 -7.68 23.67 29.31
N LEU A 360 -6.86 23.95 28.29
CA LEU A 360 -6.97 25.18 27.50
C LEU A 360 -8.33 25.28 26.80
N ARG A 361 -8.85 24.18 26.25
CA ARG A 361 -10.19 24.14 25.63
C ARG A 361 -11.29 24.37 26.64
N HIS A 362 -11.23 23.78 27.83
CA HIS A 362 -12.18 24.04 28.91
C HIS A 362 -12.17 25.52 29.31
N GLN A 363 -10.98 26.13 29.40
CA GLN A 363 -10.83 27.54 29.71
C GLN A 363 -11.45 28.45 28.64
N VAL A 364 -11.23 28.16 27.35
CA VAL A 364 -11.85 28.91 26.23
C VAL A 364 -13.38 28.79 26.25
N ARG A 365 -13.92 27.67 26.74
CA ARG A 365 -15.37 27.46 26.93
C ARG A 365 -15.94 28.14 28.18
N GLY A 366 -15.10 28.80 28.99
CA GLY A 366 -15.51 29.43 30.25
C GLY A 366 -15.62 28.47 31.43
N ASP A 367 -15.18 27.22 31.28
CA ASP A 367 -15.22 26.20 32.33
C ASP A 367 -13.89 26.14 33.10
N GLY A 368 -13.58 27.23 33.81
CA GLY A 368 -12.30 27.41 34.49
C GLY A 368 -12.06 26.42 35.64
N GLU A 369 -13.12 25.95 36.30
CA GLU A 369 -13.00 24.93 37.35
C GLU A 369 -12.56 23.59 36.75
N THR A 370 -13.23 23.10 35.72
CA THR A 370 -12.83 21.86 35.04
C THR A 370 -11.46 21.99 34.39
N ALA A 371 -11.13 23.15 33.82
CA ALA A 371 -9.81 23.42 33.29
C ALA A 371 -8.72 23.28 34.39
N LEU A 372 -8.94 23.82 35.59
CA LEU A 372 -8.03 23.69 36.72
C LEU A 372 -7.92 22.24 37.21
N PHE A 373 -9.02 21.50 37.29
CA PHE A 373 -9.00 20.07 37.59
C PHE A 373 -8.22 19.26 36.56
N THR A 374 -8.35 19.61 35.28
CA THR A 374 -7.64 18.94 34.17
C THR A 374 -6.13 19.20 34.25
N VAL A 375 -5.72 20.43 34.58
CA VAL A 375 -4.29 20.74 34.89
C VAL A 375 -3.79 19.93 36.09
N ALA A 376 -4.60 19.81 37.14
CA ALA A 376 -4.24 19.00 38.30
C ALA A 376 -4.12 17.51 37.98
N ALA A 377 -4.98 16.97 37.10
CA ALA A 377 -4.89 15.60 36.62
C ALA A 377 -3.59 15.36 35.83
N ALA A 378 -3.21 16.28 34.95
CA ALA A 378 -1.93 16.20 34.23
C ALA A 378 -0.72 16.18 35.19
N ALA A 379 -0.75 17.03 36.23
CA ALA A 379 0.31 17.07 37.24
C ALA A 379 0.36 15.78 38.08
N ALA A 380 -0.80 15.25 38.46
CA ALA A 380 -0.92 13.98 39.18
C ALA A 380 -0.29 12.83 38.40
N TRP A 381 -0.59 12.74 37.11
CA TRP A 381 -0.06 11.71 36.21
C TRP A 381 1.48 11.70 36.19
N LEU A 382 2.09 12.88 36.05
CA LEU A 382 3.56 13.04 36.04
C LEU A 382 4.20 12.79 37.41
N ALA A 383 3.48 13.05 38.50
CA ALA A 383 3.92 12.73 39.86
C ALA A 383 3.72 11.24 40.22
N GLY A 384 2.93 10.48 39.45
CA GLY A 384 2.54 9.11 39.78
C GLY A 384 1.46 9.04 40.87
N GLU A 385 0.59 10.04 40.95
CA GLU A 385 -0.54 10.11 41.89
C GLU A 385 -1.86 9.80 41.15
N GLU A 386 -2.78 9.06 41.78
CA GLU A 386 -4.06 8.69 41.16
C GLU A 386 -5.01 9.89 41.01
N THR A 387 -5.10 10.74 42.03
CA THR A 387 -5.98 11.92 42.02
C THR A 387 -5.39 13.06 42.84
N VAL A 388 -5.60 14.29 42.38
CA VAL A 388 -5.10 15.50 43.04
C VAL A 388 -6.20 16.54 43.14
N ARG A 389 -6.38 17.08 44.35
CA ARG A 389 -7.24 18.25 44.56
C ARG A 389 -6.51 19.52 44.07
N PRO A 390 -7.20 20.46 43.39
CA PRO A 390 -6.59 21.69 42.89
C PRO A 390 -5.81 22.51 43.91
N ASN A 391 -6.21 22.51 45.18
CA ASN A 391 -5.52 23.22 46.25
C ASN A 391 -4.12 22.66 46.59
N ARG A 392 -3.78 21.46 46.11
CA ARG A 392 -2.45 20.84 46.23
C ARG A 392 -1.61 20.91 44.96
N LEU A 393 -2.10 21.59 43.91
CA LEU A 393 -1.47 21.63 42.60
C LEU A 393 0.01 22.07 42.66
N ALA A 394 0.32 23.11 43.46
CA ALA A 394 1.70 23.60 43.58
C ALA A 394 2.66 22.54 44.14
N ASP A 395 2.23 21.78 45.15
CA ASP A 395 3.05 20.74 45.78
C ASP A 395 3.23 19.54 44.84
N VAL A 396 2.19 19.19 44.09
CA VAL A 396 2.21 18.09 43.11
C VAL A 396 3.09 18.44 41.92
N LEU A 397 2.99 19.67 41.40
CA LEU A 397 3.86 20.14 40.32
C LEU A 397 5.33 20.11 40.72
N ALA A 398 5.66 20.50 41.96
CA ALA A 398 7.03 20.40 42.47
C ALA A 398 7.53 18.93 42.51
N ARG A 399 6.66 17.98 42.90
CA ARG A 399 6.99 16.54 42.85
C ARG A 399 7.12 16.02 41.42
N ALA A 400 6.22 16.42 40.52
CA ALA A 400 6.26 16.06 39.10
C ALA A 400 7.53 16.57 38.42
N ALA A 401 8.00 17.78 38.76
CA ALA A 401 9.28 18.30 38.29
C ALA A 401 10.47 17.48 38.82
N GLY A 402 10.40 17.00 40.07
CA GLY A 402 11.41 16.14 40.67
C GLY A 402 11.38 14.67 40.27
N SER A 403 10.32 14.20 39.59
CA SER A 403 10.14 12.77 39.24
C SER A 403 11.00 12.31 38.06
N GLY A 404 11.58 13.24 37.30
CA GLY A 404 12.29 12.96 36.05
C GLY A 404 11.39 12.62 34.86
N ARG A 405 10.06 12.52 35.06
CA ARG A 405 9.09 12.25 33.98
C ARG A 405 8.67 13.51 33.22
N MET A 406 8.80 14.68 33.86
CA MET A 406 8.42 15.95 33.25
C MET A 406 9.50 16.44 32.28
N THR A 407 9.14 16.55 31.00
CA THR A 407 10.01 17.13 29.97
C THR A 407 9.90 18.66 29.91
N ALA A 408 10.80 19.32 29.16
CA ALA A 408 10.71 20.76 28.91
C ALA A 408 9.43 21.17 28.15
N ALA A 409 8.91 20.30 27.29
CA ALA A 409 7.65 20.53 26.59
C ALA A 409 6.49 20.60 27.58
N HIS A 410 6.41 19.67 28.53
CA HIS A 410 5.44 19.71 29.63
C HIS A 410 5.55 21.02 30.41
N GLY A 411 6.76 21.39 30.85
CA GLY A 411 6.97 22.63 31.61
C GLY A 411 6.45 23.88 30.89
N ARG A 412 6.68 23.98 29.57
CA ARG A 412 6.13 25.06 28.73
C ARG A 412 4.60 25.01 28.68
N LYS A 413 4.01 23.85 28.42
CA LYS A 413 2.55 23.70 28.29
C LYS A 413 1.82 23.93 29.60
N PHE A 414 2.40 23.55 30.75
CA PHE A 414 1.88 23.91 32.07
C PHE A 414 1.86 25.41 32.30
N ARG A 415 2.93 26.12 31.94
CA ARG A 415 2.98 27.59 32.05
C ARG A 415 1.90 28.24 31.18
N GLU A 416 1.72 27.75 29.95
CA GLU A 416 0.66 28.20 29.04
C GLU A 416 -0.74 27.97 29.64
N ALA A 417 -1.05 26.74 30.07
CA ALA A 417 -2.33 26.37 30.65
C ALA A 417 -2.65 27.16 31.92
N VAL A 418 -1.69 27.29 32.85
CA VAL A 418 -1.91 28.03 34.09
C VAL A 418 -1.99 29.54 33.86
N ALA A 419 -1.24 30.10 32.90
CA ALA A 419 -1.37 31.50 32.53
C ALA A 419 -2.78 31.81 31.98
N ALA A 420 -3.35 30.91 31.18
CA ALA A 420 -4.72 31.03 30.69
C ALA A 420 -5.75 31.04 31.83
N LEU A 421 -5.56 30.23 32.87
CA LEU A 421 -6.40 30.22 34.08
C LEU A 421 -6.24 31.49 34.93
N GLY A 422 -5.04 32.05 34.99
CA GLY A 422 -4.71 33.23 35.80
C GLY A 422 -5.43 34.52 35.39
N THR A 423 -6.01 34.56 34.19
CA THR A 423 -6.89 35.65 33.74
C THR A 423 -8.23 35.69 34.47
N THR A 424 -8.63 34.59 35.11
CA THR A 424 -9.95 34.42 35.76
C THR A 424 -9.85 34.12 37.25
N ALA A 425 -8.73 33.56 37.73
CA ALA A 425 -8.52 33.24 39.14
C ALA A 425 -7.21 33.85 39.68
N ARG A 426 -7.24 34.46 40.88
CA ARG A 426 -6.01 34.84 41.60
C ARG A 426 -5.26 33.57 42.00
N LEU A 427 -4.23 33.22 41.22
CA LEU A 427 -3.39 32.05 41.49
C LEU A 427 -2.55 32.26 42.75
N PRO A 428 -2.38 31.24 43.62
CA PRO A 428 -1.55 31.35 44.81
C PRO A 428 -0.07 31.59 44.46
N ALA A 429 0.64 32.42 45.23
CA ALA A 429 2.08 32.70 45.03
C ALA A 429 2.97 31.44 45.08
N ARG A 430 2.51 30.36 45.73
CA ARG A 430 3.21 29.06 45.72
C ARG A 430 3.17 28.39 44.34
N LEU A 431 2.07 28.56 43.60
CA LEU A 431 1.92 27.98 42.27
C LEU A 431 2.83 28.70 41.26
N HIS A 432 2.93 30.02 41.32
CA HIS A 432 3.89 30.78 40.50
C HIS A 432 5.33 30.28 40.70
N ARG A 433 5.77 30.13 41.96
CA ARG A 433 7.11 29.59 42.26
C ARG A 433 7.31 28.16 41.74
N ALA A 434 6.28 27.31 41.80
CA ALA A 434 6.35 25.97 41.24
C ALA A 434 6.50 25.99 39.71
N LEU A 435 5.81 26.92 39.02
CA LEU A 435 5.90 27.09 37.57
C LEU A 435 7.28 27.61 37.11
N ASP A 436 7.87 28.53 37.89
CA ASP A 436 9.20 29.07 37.62
C ASP A 436 10.30 28.01 37.79
N ALA A 437 10.06 27.02 38.65
CA ALA A 437 10.95 25.89 38.88
C ALA A 437 10.81 24.77 37.83
N LEU A 438 9.79 24.80 36.97
CA LEU A 438 9.62 23.79 35.93
C LEU A 438 10.72 23.92 34.87
N PRO A 439 11.17 22.81 34.26
CA PRO A 439 12.21 22.83 33.24
C PRO A 439 11.95 23.92 32.19
N ALA A 440 12.86 24.90 32.14
CA ALA A 440 12.94 25.84 31.03
C ALA A 440 13.63 25.12 29.86
N GLN A 441 13.35 25.56 28.63
CA GLN A 441 13.94 25.01 27.42
C GLN A 441 15.43 24.69 27.61
N ALA A 442 15.86 23.46 27.31
CA ALA A 442 17.25 23.28 26.93
C ALA A 442 17.50 24.21 25.73
N PRO A 443 18.63 24.95 25.69
CA PRO A 443 18.94 25.83 24.56
C PRO A 443 18.73 25.05 23.27
N ALA A 444 18.02 25.65 22.32
CA ALA A 444 17.77 25.03 21.02
C ALA A 444 19.13 24.69 20.37
N GLY A 445 19.57 23.45 20.55
CA GLY A 445 20.51 22.86 19.61
C GLY A 445 19.89 22.97 18.21
N PRO A 446 20.71 23.13 17.16
CA PRO A 446 20.20 23.23 15.80
C PRO A 446 19.19 22.11 15.58
N ALA A 447 18.00 22.46 15.12
CA ALA A 447 16.91 21.52 14.88
C ALA A 447 17.40 20.40 13.95
N THR A 448 17.89 19.31 14.52
CA THR A 448 18.10 18.08 13.77
C THR A 448 16.71 17.59 13.38
N PRO A 449 16.41 17.42 12.08
CA PRO A 449 15.17 16.79 11.67
C PRO A 449 15.07 15.43 12.37
N ASP A 450 13.89 15.16 12.95
CA ASP A 450 13.50 13.94 13.68
C ASP A 450 14.06 12.66 13.03
N ALA A 451 15.25 12.25 13.46
CA ALA A 451 15.91 11.01 13.01
C ALA A 451 15.99 9.96 14.14
N THR A 452 15.56 10.28 15.35
CA THR A 452 15.87 9.44 16.54
C THR A 452 14.70 8.68 17.13
N ASN A 453 13.50 8.74 16.54
CA ASN A 453 12.43 7.82 16.90
C ASN A 453 12.12 6.93 15.70
N ASP A 454 13.04 5.99 15.44
CA ASP A 454 12.74 4.80 14.66
C ASP A 454 12.08 3.78 15.60
N PRO A 455 10.75 3.60 15.57
CA PRO A 455 10.09 2.57 16.37
C PRO A 455 10.48 1.14 15.95
N GLY A 456 11.26 0.98 14.87
CA GLY A 456 11.76 -0.32 14.39
C GLY A 456 12.77 -1.01 15.31
N ALA A 457 13.37 -0.30 16.29
CA ALA A 457 14.41 -0.89 17.15
C ALA A 457 13.88 -1.79 18.29
N ALA A 458 12.56 -1.85 18.53
CA ALA A 458 11.98 -2.65 19.62
C ALA A 458 11.40 -4.02 19.19
N SER A 459 11.45 -4.37 17.90
CA SER A 459 10.95 -5.66 17.38
C SER A 459 12.09 -6.55 16.89
N GLY A 460 13.02 -6.89 17.79
CA GLY A 460 13.93 -8.00 17.57
C GLY A 460 13.15 -9.31 17.71
N LEU A 461 12.76 -9.93 16.60
CA LEU A 461 12.55 -11.38 16.37
C LEU A 461 11.72 -11.65 15.09
N PHE A 462 12.23 -11.28 13.91
CA PHE A 462 11.81 -11.95 12.66
C PHE A 462 13.00 -12.07 11.70
N PRO A 463 13.24 -13.25 11.08
CA PRO A 463 14.30 -13.42 10.10
C PRO A 463 13.93 -12.75 8.77
N PRO A 464 14.90 -12.34 7.94
CA PRO A 464 14.61 -11.71 6.65
C PRO A 464 13.97 -12.73 5.70
N ALA A 465 12.73 -12.46 5.29
CA ALA A 465 12.09 -13.19 4.21
C ALA A 465 12.81 -12.86 2.89
N GLY A 466 13.34 -13.89 2.25
CA GLY A 466 14.10 -13.81 1.03
C GLY A 466 13.29 -13.31 -0.16
N ARG A 467 14.00 -12.61 -1.05
CA ARG A 467 13.68 -12.56 -2.48
C ARG A 467 13.56 -14.00 -3.03
N PRO A 468 12.76 -14.19 -4.08
CA PRO A 468 13.41 -14.18 -5.39
C PRO A 468 12.73 -13.25 -6.40
N LEU A 469 13.59 -12.67 -7.23
CA LEU A 469 13.30 -12.19 -8.57
C LEU A 469 12.85 -13.39 -9.42
N LEU A 470 11.73 -13.23 -10.11
CA LEU A 470 11.52 -13.66 -11.50
C LEU A 470 10.36 -12.86 -12.09
#